data_AF-A0A0C6EMN4-F1
#
_entry.id   AF-A0A0C6EMN4-F1
#
_cell.length_a   1.000
_cell.length_b   1.000
_cell.length_c   1.000
_cell.angle_alpha   90.00
_cell.angle_beta   90.00
_cell.angle_gamma   90.00
#
_symmetry.space_group_name_H-M   'P 1'
#
loop_
_entity.id
_entity.type
_entity.pdbx_description
1 polymer ?
#
loop_
_entity_poly.entity_id
_entity_poly.type
_entity_poly.pdbx_seq_one_letter_code
_entity_poly.pdbx_strand_id
1 'polypeptide(L)' 'MGKYASWNEFEKNVPITYKEKATPEAFRTGMNGIAPTGLKVKEGRVNHYRDGVDGKGEVVVAGYKRAMFE' A
#
# COMPACT_ATOMS: atom_id res chain seq x y z
N MET A 1 1.12 18.48 13.29
CA MET A 1 2.47 17.95 13.04
C MET A 1 2.41 17.03 11.83
N GLY A 2 3.36 17.13 10.90
CA GLY A 2 3.46 16.19 9.79
C GLY A 2 3.71 14.78 10.31
N LYS A 3 3.26 13.74 9.58
CA LYS A 3 3.42 12.33 9.96
C LYS A 3 4.90 11.93 10.14
N TYR A 4 5.82 12.62 9.47
CA TYR A 4 7.27 12.44 9.57
C TYR A 4 7.92 13.79 9.90
N ALA A 5 8.96 13.78 10.73
CA ALA A 5 9.67 14.98 11.16
C ALA A 5 10.76 15.44 10.18
N SER A 6 11.16 14.59 9.23
CA SER A 6 12.15 14.91 8.19
C SER A 6 11.99 14.07 6.92
N TRP A 7 12.64 14.49 5.83
CA TRP A 7 12.71 13.70 4.60
C TRP A 7 13.38 12.34 4.80
N ASN A 8 14.49 12.29 5.55
CA ASN A 8 15.19 11.04 5.85
C ASN A 8 14.27 10.05 6.60
N GLU A 9 13.43 10.57 7.49
CA GLU A 9 12.45 9.74 8.20
C GLU A 9 11.33 9.25 7.27
N PHE A 10 10.85 10.10 6.37
CA PHE A 10 9.88 9.72 5.34
C PHE A 10 10.44 8.61 4.43
N GLU A 11 11.62 8.82 3.84
CA GLU A 11 12.26 7.88 2.91
C GLU A 11 12.51 6.51 3.54
N LYS A 12 12.90 6.48 4.82
CA LYS A 12 13.11 5.24 5.57
C LYS A 12 11.80 4.52 5.91
N ASN A 13 10.78 5.24 6.38
CA ASN A 13 9.61 4.61 6.99
C ASN A 13 8.45 4.37 6.01
N VAL A 14 8.35 5.12 4.92
CA VAL A 14 7.25 4.94 3.96
C VAL A 14 7.24 3.54 3.33
N PRO A 15 8.34 2.98 2.81
CA PRO A 15 8.31 1.66 2.20
C PRO A 15 7.89 0.57 3.20
N ILE A 16 8.41 0.65 4.43
CA ILE A 16 8.06 -0.26 5.53
C ILE A 16 6.56 -0.18 5.83
N THR A 17 6.06 1.03 6.13
CA THR A 17 4.65 1.22 6.47
C THR A 17 3.70 0.90 5.32
N TYR A 18 4.15 1.06 4.07
CA TYR A 18 3.39 0.63 2.89
C TYR A 18 3.27 -0.88 2.87
N LYS A 19 4.39 -1.62 3.00
CA LYS A 19 4.42 -3.09 3.01
C LYS A 19 3.58 -3.69 4.14
N GLU A 20 3.63 -3.09 5.33
CA GLU A 20 2.85 -3.55 6.50
C GLU A 20 1.34 -3.41 6.32
N LYS A 21 0.88 -2.44 5.51
CA LYS A 21 -0.54 -2.09 5.37
C LYS A 21 -1.16 -2.56 4.07
N ALA A 22 -0.39 -2.57 2.99
CA ALA A 22 -0.83 -3.03 1.68
C ALA A 22 -0.74 -4.56 1.60
N THR A 23 -1.49 -5.26 2.46
CA THR A 23 -1.46 -6.72 2.53
C THR A 23 -2.65 -7.35 1.81
N PRO A 24 -2.49 -8.58 1.27
CA PRO A 24 -3.59 -9.32 0.67
C PRO A 24 -4.77 -9.54 1.64
N GLU A 25 -4.49 -9.69 2.92
CA GLU A 25 -5.48 -9.88 3.99
C GLU A 25 -6.27 -8.60 4.26
N ALA A 26 -5.60 -7.43 4.29
CA ALA A 26 -6.26 -6.14 4.42
C ALA A 26 -7.18 -5.88 3.22
N PHE A 27 -6.69 -6.16 2.00
CA PHE A 27 -7.51 -6.09 0.79
C PHE A 27 -8.70 -7.05 0.84
N ARG A 28 -8.49 -8.31 1.21
CA ARG A 28 -9.55 -9.31 1.34
C ARG A 28 -10.62 -8.88 2.32
N THR A 29 -10.22 -8.38 3.49
CA THR A 29 -11.13 -7.93 4.54
C THR A 29 -11.97 -6.74 4.05
N GLY A 30 -11.33 -5.72 3.48
CA GLY A 30 -12.02 -4.55 2.94
C GLY A 30 -13.00 -4.93 1.82
N MET A 31 -12.58 -5.75 0.87
CA MET A 31 -13.41 -6.18 -0.25
C MET A 31 -14.60 -7.05 0.20
N ASN A 32 -14.41 -7.92 1.19
CA ASN A 32 -15.49 -8.72 1.74
C ASN A 32 -16.49 -7.90 2.55
N GLY A 33 -16.06 -6.78 3.14
CA GLY A 33 -16.95 -5.85 3.86
C GLY A 33 -17.94 -5.12 2.93
N ILE A 34 -17.63 -5.01 1.64
CA ILE A 34 -18.49 -4.36 0.63
C ILE A 34 -19.06 -5.35 -0.39
N ALA A 35 -18.77 -6.64 -0.25
CA ALA A 35 -19.30 -7.66 -1.14
C ALA A 35 -20.82 -7.84 -0.89
N PRO A 36 -21.63 -8.10 -1.94
CA PRO A 36 -23.04 -8.44 -1.75
C PRO A 36 -23.21 -9.65 -0.82
N THR A 37 -24.35 -9.73 -0.13
CA THR A 37 -24.65 -10.84 0.79
C THR A 37 -24.49 -12.20 0.12
N GLY A 38 -23.78 -13.11 0.79
CA GLY A 38 -23.49 -14.46 0.28
C GLY A 38 -22.33 -14.53 -0.70
N LEU A 39 -21.75 -13.40 -1.11
CA LEU A 39 -20.57 -13.36 -1.98
C LEU A 39 -19.30 -13.01 -1.20
N LYS A 40 -18.16 -13.40 -1.76
CA LYS A 40 -16.81 -13.07 -1.27
C LYS A 40 -15.93 -12.64 -2.43
N VAL A 41 -14.87 -11.89 -2.12
CA VAL A 41 -13.84 -11.55 -3.10
C VAL A 41 -13.20 -12.82 -3.65
N LYS A 42 -12.95 -12.85 -4.97
CA LYS A 42 -12.27 -13.97 -5.63
C LYS A 42 -10.79 -13.99 -5.24
N GLU A 43 -10.25 -15.17 -4.96
CA GLU A 43 -8.82 -15.36 -4.65
C GLU A 43 -7.90 -14.79 -5.73
N GLY A 44 -8.27 -14.90 -7.01
CA GLY A 44 -7.49 -14.31 -8.11
C GLY A 44 -7.30 -12.79 -7.97
N ARG A 45 -8.28 -12.06 -7.41
CA ARG A 45 -8.15 -10.61 -7.15
C ARG A 45 -7.22 -10.33 -5.98
N VAL A 46 -7.24 -11.19 -4.95
CA VAL A 46 -6.35 -11.09 -3.78
C VAL A 46 -4.90 -11.34 -4.18
N ASN A 47 -4.65 -12.35 -5.01
CA ASN A 47 -3.33 -12.64 -5.56
C ASN A 47 -2.82 -11.51 -6.47
N HIS A 48 -3.66 -11.01 -7.37
CA HIS A 48 -3.28 -9.87 -8.22
C HIS A 48 -2.97 -8.61 -7.40
N TYR A 49 -3.71 -8.38 -6.30
CA TYR A 49 -3.39 -7.29 -5.38
C TYR A 49 -2.00 -7.47 -4.74
N ARG A 50 -1.70 -8.66 -4.19
CA ARG A 50 -0.38 -9.00 -3.63
C ARG A 50 0.75 -8.64 -4.57
N ASP A 51 0.64 -9.09 -5.82
CA ASP A 51 1.70 -8.93 -6.80
C ASP A 51 1.78 -7.47 -7.29
N GLY A 52 0.64 -6.76 -7.32
CA GLY A 52 0.56 -5.36 -7.75
C GLY A 52 1.07 -4.35 -6.73
N VAL A 53 1.13 -4.70 -5.45
CA VAL A 53 1.62 -3.82 -4.36
C VAL A 53 3.07 -4.07 -3.96
N ASP A 54 3.68 -5.16 -4.44
CA ASP A 54 5.09 -5.45 -4.19
C ASP A 54 5.99 -4.36 -4.78
N GLY A 55 6.99 -3.92 -4.00
CA GLY A 55 7.90 -2.82 -4.37
C GLY A 55 7.27 -1.43 -4.57
N LYS A 56 5.96 -1.25 -4.30
CA LYS A 56 5.29 0.05 -4.51
C LYS A 56 5.66 1.10 -3.47
N GLY A 57 6.12 0.69 -2.29
CA GLY A 57 6.55 1.62 -1.24
C GLY A 57 7.73 2.48 -1.70
N GLU A 58 8.68 1.87 -2.40
CA GLU A 58 9.87 2.47 -2.98
C GLU A 58 9.48 3.40 -4.14
N VAL A 59 8.54 2.98 -4.98
CA VAL A 59 7.99 3.80 -6.08
C VAL A 59 7.32 5.06 -5.53
N VAL A 60 6.59 4.96 -4.41
CA VAL A 60 5.98 6.11 -3.74
C VAL A 60 7.06 7.11 -3.33
N VAL A 61 8.11 6.66 -2.62
CA VAL A 61 9.19 7.55 -2.20
C VAL A 61 9.88 8.22 -3.39
N ALA A 62 10.19 7.44 -4.45
CA ALA A 62 10.81 7.97 -5.65
C ALA A 62 9.93 9.02 -6.34
N GLY A 63 8.62 8.79 -6.45
CA GLY A 63 7.68 9.75 -7.03
C GLY A 63 7.66 11.08 -6.27
N TYR A 64 7.62 11.02 -4.92
CA TYR A 64 7.69 12.22 -4.09
C TYR A 64 9.03 12.96 -4.22
N LYS A 65 10.13 12.22 -4.32
CA LYS A 65 11.47 12.82 -4.48
C LYS A 65 11.55 13.64 -5.76
N ARG A 66 11.11 13.05 -6.88
CA ARG A 66 11.07 13.74 -8.18
C ARG A 66 10.20 14.98 -8.10
N ALA A 67 8.96 14.84 -7.63
CA ALA A 67 8.01 15.95 -7.58
C ALA A 67 8.45 17.14 -6.70
N MET A 68 9.34 16.92 -5.73
CA MET A 68 9.79 17.98 -4.81
C MET A 68 11.17 18.55 -5.13
N PHE A 69 12.04 17.80 -5.80
CA PHE A 69 13.46 18.16 -5.94
C PHE A 69 14.02 18.06 -7.37
N GLU A 70 13.20 17.64 -8.35
CA GLU A 70 13.54 17.60 -9.78
C GLU A 70 12.55 18.46 -10.58
#